data_AF-A0A1I6FYY0-F1
#
_entry.id   AF-A0A1I6FYY0-F1
#
_cell.length_a   1.000
_cell.length_b   1.000
_cell.length_c   1.000
_cell.angle_alpha   90.00
_cell.angle_beta   90.00
_cell.angle_gamma   90.00
#
_symmetry.space_group_name_H-M   'P 1'
#
loop_
_entity.id
_entity.type
_entity.pdbx_description
1 polymer ?
#
loop_
_entity_poly.entity_id
_entity_poly.type
_entity_poly.pdbx_seq_one_letter_code
_entity_poly.pdbx_strand_id
1 'polypeptide(L)'
;MDALRLERLVWSVVFGAFVAIPVGLLVAPDPTGLLPVLLAGATLAVSIPVAFRLFEYSESRLAEAGDMTARFVTLFSVAFALRFALSAVGVGGFVGNLVAFGGGWLSASYASERLNPRRWGGGGVSS
;
A
#
# COMPACT_ATOMS: atom_id res chain seq x y z
N MET A 1 9.73 21.07 -0.98
CA MET A 1 8.66 20.14 -1.40
C MET A 1 7.94 19.67 -0.15
N ASP A 2 6.61 19.72 -0.12
CA ASP A 2 5.85 19.20 1.02
C ASP A 2 6.08 17.70 1.17
N ALA A 3 6.61 17.28 2.32
CA ALA A 3 6.95 15.89 2.58
C ALA A 3 5.74 14.95 2.39
N LEU A 4 4.53 15.43 2.72
CA LEU A 4 3.26 14.74 2.48
C LEU A 4 2.96 14.51 1.00
N ARG A 5 3.30 15.48 0.14
CA ARG A 5 3.09 15.39 -1.31
C ARG A 5 4.06 14.41 -1.94
N LEU A 6 5.32 14.40 -1.48
CA LEU A 6 6.33 13.45 -1.92
C LEU A 6 5.95 12.02 -1.51
N GLU A 7 5.56 11.83 -0.25
CA GLU A 7 5.11 10.53 0.26
C GLU A 7 3.94 9.98 -0.55
N ARG A 8 2.94 10.82 -0.85
CA ARG A 8 1.82 10.45 -1.73
C ARG A 8 2.31 10.03 -3.12
N LEU A 9 3.17 10.83 -3.74
CA LEU A 9 3.69 10.50 -5.07
C LEU A 9 4.39 9.14 -5.08
N VAL A 10 5.25 8.88 -4.09
CA VAL A 10 5.96 7.60 -3.97
C VAL A 10 4.96 6.45 -3.83
N TRP A 11 3.99 6.55 -2.92
CA TRP A 11 3.01 5.48 -2.74
C TRP A 11 2.05 5.33 -3.92
N SER A 12 1.74 6.39 -4.66
CA SER A 12 0.97 6.31 -5.90
C SER A 12 1.71 5.57 -6.99
N VAL A 13 3.02 5.79 -7.13
CA VAL A 13 3.88 5.04 -8.06
C VAL A 13 3.92 3.56 -7.67
N VAL A 14 4.12 3.25 -6.39
CA VAL A 14 4.15 1.87 -5.89
C VAL A 14 2.81 1.17 -6.13
N PHE A 15 1.70 1.83 -5.79
CA PHE A 15 0.35 1.30 -6.05
C PHE A 15 0.11 1.10 -7.54
N GLY A 16 0.49 2.08 -8.37
CA GLY A 16 0.33 1.98 -9.82
C GLY A 16 1.11 0.81 -10.41
N ALA A 17 2.35 0.59 -9.97
CA ALA A 17 3.14 -0.58 -10.36
C ALA A 17 2.47 -1.90 -9.90
N PHE A 18 1.96 -1.94 -8.66
CA PHE A 18 1.27 -3.12 -8.12
C PHE A 18 0.03 -3.51 -8.92
N VAL A 19 -0.71 -2.55 -9.48
CA VAL A 19 -1.88 -2.81 -10.34
C VAL A 19 -1.47 -3.09 -11.79
N ALA A 20 -0.49 -2.36 -12.32
CA ALA A 20 -0.07 -2.46 -13.71
C ALA A 20 0.57 -3.81 -14.05
N ILE A 21 1.35 -4.39 -13.13
CA ILE A 21 2.06 -5.65 -13.36
C ILE A 21 1.07 -6.82 -13.59
N PRO A 22 0.09 -7.09 -12.70
CA PRO A 22 -0.93 -8.12 -12.95
C PRO A 22 -1.73 -7.87 -14.22
N VAL A 23 -2.10 -6.62 -14.51
CA VAL A 23 -2.87 -6.32 -15.73
C VAL A 23 -2.05 -6.64 -16.98
N GLY A 24 -0.78 -6.24 -17.04
CA GLY A 24 0.10 -6.57 -18.16
C GLY A 24 0.27 -8.08 -18.35
N LEU A 25 0.46 -8.83 -17.26
CA LEU A 25 0.77 -10.27 -17.32
C LEU A 25 -0.45 -11.18 -17.49
N LEU A 26 -1.61 -10.79 -16.94
CA LEU A 26 -2.78 -11.68 -16.88
C LEU A 26 -3.83 -11.38 -17.96
N VAL A 27 -3.83 -10.17 -18.52
CA VAL A 27 -4.82 -9.78 -19.55
C VAL A 27 -4.28 -10.01 -20.95
N ALA A 28 -2.96 -9.92 -21.15
CA ALA A 28 -2.37 -10.17 -22.45
C ALA A 28 -2.45 -11.67 -22.81
N PRO A 29 -2.91 -12.03 -24.02
CA PRO A 29 -2.95 -13.42 -24.49
C PRO A 29 -1.56 -14.07 -24.57
N ASP A 30 -0.54 -13.26 -24.87
CA ASP A 30 0.88 -13.63 -24.86
C ASP A 30 1.63 -12.67 -23.93
N PRO A 31 2.13 -13.15 -22.76
CA PRO A 31 2.82 -12.34 -21.77
C PRO A 31 4.25 -11.94 -22.17
N THR A 32 4.77 -12.45 -23.29
CA THR A 32 6.15 -12.20 -23.73
C THR A 32 6.28 -11.12 -24.80
N GLY A 33 5.17 -10.70 -25.41
CA GLY A 33 5.14 -9.69 -26.48
C GLY A 33 5.14 -8.23 -25.99
N LEU A 34 4.97 -7.31 -26.95
CA LEU A 34 4.86 -5.87 -26.67
C LEU A 34 3.53 -5.47 -26.01
N LEU A 35 2.45 -6.22 -26.25
CA LEU A 35 1.11 -5.93 -25.74
C LEU A 35 1.06 -5.87 -24.19
N PRO A 36 1.63 -6.83 -23.43
CA PRO A 36 1.79 -6.73 -21.97
C PRO A 36 2.42 -5.42 -21.50
N VAL A 37 3.47 -4.97 -22.19
CA VAL A 37 4.20 -3.74 -21.85
C VAL A 37 3.34 -2.51 -22.08
N LEU A 38 2.60 -2.47 -23.20
CA LEU A 38 1.66 -1.39 -23.50
C LEU A 38 0.51 -1.35 -22.49
N LEU A 39 -0.06 -2.51 -22.13
CA LEU A 39 -1.13 -2.61 -21.14
C LEU A 39 -0.65 -2.19 -19.75
N ALA A 40 0.52 -2.66 -19.33
CA ALA A 40 1.14 -2.24 -18.08
C ALA A 40 1.42 -0.74 -18.07
N GLY A 41 1.98 -0.20 -19.16
CA GLY A 41 2.26 1.23 -19.32
C GLY A 41 0.99 2.09 -19.25
N ALA A 42 -0.06 1.70 -19.97
CA ALA A 42 -1.35 2.38 -19.93
C ALA A 42 -1.99 2.32 -18.53
N THR A 43 -1.96 1.15 -17.90
CA THR A 43 -2.48 0.97 -16.55
C THR A 43 -1.71 1.80 -15.54
N LEU A 44 -0.39 1.88 -15.66
CA LEU A 44 0.47 2.70 -14.80
C LEU A 44 0.16 4.20 -14.99
N ALA A 45 0.04 4.64 -16.24
CA ALA A 45 -0.29 6.03 -16.57
C ALA A 45 -1.65 6.48 -15.99
N VAL A 46 -2.62 5.56 -15.87
CA VAL A 46 -3.95 5.85 -15.29
C VAL A 46 -3.97 5.69 -13.77
N SER A 47 -3.38 4.62 -13.24
CA SER A 47 -3.44 4.28 -11.83
C SER A 47 -2.68 5.25 -10.93
N ILE A 48 -1.54 5.77 -11.36
CA ILE A 48 -0.76 6.76 -10.60
C ILE A 48 -1.57 8.03 -10.29
N PRO A 49 -2.12 8.77 -11.29
CA PRO A 49 -2.87 9.98 -11.01
C PRO A 49 -4.16 9.70 -10.23
N VAL A 50 -4.83 8.57 -10.51
CA VAL A 50 -6.02 8.16 -9.75
C VAL A 50 -5.68 7.90 -8.30
N ALA A 51 -4.65 7.12 -8.01
CA ALA A 51 -4.21 6.82 -6.65
C ALA A 51 -3.77 8.10 -5.93
N PHE A 52 -3.00 8.96 -6.59
CA PHE A 52 -2.56 10.24 -6.02
C PHE A 52 -3.76 11.10 -5.58
N ARG A 53 -4.75 11.25 -6.46
CA ARG A 53 -5.99 11.98 -6.14
C ARG A 53 -6.76 11.32 -5.02
N LEU A 54 -6.86 9.99 -5.00
CA LEU A 54 -7.56 9.25 -3.95
C LEU A 54 -6.90 9.50 -2.58
N PHE A 55 -5.57 9.45 -2.53
CA PHE A 55 -4.81 9.72 -1.32
C PHE A 55 -4.97 11.16 -0.84
N GLU A 56 -4.97 12.12 -1.76
CA GLU A 56 -5.24 13.52 -1.47
C GLU A 56 -6.66 13.76 -0.91
N TYR A 57 -7.69 13.12 -1.48
CA TYR A 57 -9.07 13.24 -0.96
C TYR A 57 -9.28 12.55 0.38
N SER A 58 -8.56 11.46 0.66
CA SER A 58 -8.67 10.69 1.91
C SER A 58 -7.93 11.32 3.08
N GLU A 59 -7.24 12.44 2.85
CA GLU A 59 -6.36 13.06 3.84
C GLU A 59 -7.16 13.73 4.97
N SER A 60 -6.86 13.34 6.21
CA SER A 60 -7.35 14.04 7.39
C SER A 60 -6.60 15.35 7.57
N ARG A 61 -7.25 16.38 8.12
CA ARG A 61 -6.59 17.66 8.47
C ARG A 61 -5.41 17.51 9.43
N LEU A 62 -5.33 16.36 10.11
CA LEU A 62 -4.26 16.01 11.05
C LEU A 62 -3.19 15.10 10.43
N ALA A 63 -3.15 14.95 9.11
CA ALA A 63 -2.18 14.09 8.44
C ALA A 63 -0.76 14.65 8.59
N GLU A 64 0.16 13.78 8.99
CA GLU A 64 1.59 14.06 9.07
C GLU A 64 2.36 13.16 8.12
N ALA A 65 3.44 13.69 7.55
CA ALA A 65 4.31 12.90 6.70
C ALA A 65 4.91 11.73 7.51
N GLY A 66 4.82 10.52 6.95
CA GLY A 66 5.15 9.25 7.58
C GLY A 66 3.93 8.40 7.94
N ASP A 67 2.73 8.99 8.06
CA ASP A 67 1.51 8.25 8.42
C ASP A 67 1.14 7.20 7.37
N MET A 68 1.25 7.58 6.10
CA MET A 68 0.90 6.72 4.97
C MET A 68 1.90 5.57 4.84
N THR A 69 3.19 5.88 5.00
CA THR A 69 4.26 4.88 5.04
C THR A 69 4.07 3.91 6.19
N ALA A 70 3.79 4.39 7.40
CA ALA A 70 3.51 3.52 8.55
C ALA A 70 2.32 2.59 8.27
N ARG A 71 1.21 3.12 7.73
CA ARG A 71 0.03 2.31 7.37
C ARG A 71 0.36 1.22 6.36
N PHE A 72 0.98 1.56 5.23
CA PHE A 72 1.28 0.57 4.18
C PHE A 72 2.31 -0.44 4.63
N VAL A 73 3.39 0.00 5.29
CA VAL A 73 4.43 -0.92 5.78
C VAL A 73 3.85 -1.90 6.79
N THR A 74 3.04 -1.43 7.74
CA THR A 74 2.36 -2.32 8.69
C THR A 74 1.39 -3.25 7.98
N LEU A 75 0.58 -2.75 7.04
CA LEU A 75 -0.35 -3.55 6.26
C LEU A 75 0.37 -4.71 5.56
N PHE A 76 1.42 -4.40 4.79
CA PHE A 76 2.16 -5.41 4.03
C PHE A 76 2.89 -6.36 4.97
N SER A 77 3.59 -5.86 5.98
CA SER A 77 4.36 -6.70 6.90
C SER A 77 3.47 -7.73 7.61
N VAL A 78 2.33 -7.27 8.15
CA VAL A 78 1.39 -8.15 8.85
C VAL A 78 0.66 -9.08 7.88
N ALA A 79 0.25 -8.58 6.71
CA ALA A 79 -0.39 -9.43 5.71
C ALA A 79 0.55 -10.52 5.17
N PHE A 80 1.81 -10.19 4.89
CA PHE A 80 2.80 -11.20 4.48
C PHE A 80 3.09 -12.19 5.60
N ALA A 81 3.31 -11.72 6.83
CA ALA A 81 3.57 -12.59 7.98
C ALA A 81 2.40 -13.57 8.23
N LEU A 82 1.16 -13.06 8.25
CA LEU A 82 -0.03 -13.89 8.40
C LEU A 82 -0.20 -14.86 7.25
N ARG A 83 0.05 -14.43 6.02
CA ARG A 83 -0.03 -15.32 4.85
C ARG A 83 0.96 -16.47 4.94
N PHE A 84 2.22 -16.19 5.31
CA PHE A 84 3.23 -17.23 5.49
C PHE A 84 2.86 -18.17 6.63
N ALA A 85 2.40 -17.64 7.77
CA ALA A 85 1.98 -18.44 8.91
C ALA A 85 0.79 -19.35 8.58
N LEU A 86 -0.25 -18.80 7.93
CA LEU A 86 -1.44 -19.56 7.51
C LEU A 86 -1.10 -20.61 6.45
N SER A 87 -0.23 -20.28 5.50
CA SER A 87 0.24 -21.24 4.51
C SER A 87 1.03 -22.39 5.15
N ALA A 88 1.81 -22.13 6.20
CA ALA A 88 2.58 -23.15 6.90
C ALA A 88 1.70 -24.16 7.65
N VAL A 89 0.51 -23.75 8.11
CA VAL A 89 -0.48 -24.62 8.78
C VAL A 89 -1.52 -25.21 7.82
N GLY A 90 -1.31 -25.11 6.51
CA GLY A 90 -2.20 -25.67 5.48
C GLY A 90 -3.43 -24.80 5.18
N VAL A 91 -3.58 -23.63 5.79
CA VAL A 91 -4.63 -22.65 5.49
C VAL A 91 -4.16 -21.71 4.37
N GLY A 92 -3.89 -22.30 3.22
CA GLY A 92 -3.53 -21.58 1.99
C GLY A 92 -4.75 -21.10 1.21
N GLY A 93 -4.50 -20.63 -0.02
CA GLY A 93 -5.57 -20.24 -0.95
C GLY A 93 -6.35 -19.00 -0.52
N PHE A 94 -7.49 -18.76 -1.18
CA PHE A 94 -8.26 -17.51 -1.07
C PHE A 94 -8.61 -17.11 0.37
N VAL A 95 -9.12 -18.05 1.17
CA VAL A 95 -9.49 -17.80 2.58
C VAL A 95 -8.29 -17.34 3.40
N GLY A 96 -7.16 -18.05 3.28
CA GLY A 96 -5.93 -17.69 3.99
C GLY A 96 -5.46 -16.28 3.66
N ASN A 97 -5.59 -15.84 2.40
CA ASN A 97 -5.17 -14.48 2.04
C ASN A 97 -6.22 -13.37 2.21
N LEU A 98 -7.51 -13.70 2.36
CA LEU A 98 -8.49 -12.78 2.95
C LEU A 98 -8.18 -12.51 4.43
N VAL A 99 -7.91 -13.55 5.22
CA VAL A 99 -7.57 -13.40 6.64
C VAL A 99 -6.29 -12.60 6.82
N ALA A 100 -5.26 -12.92 6.03
CA ALA A 100 -4.00 -12.19 6.05
C ALA A 100 -4.17 -10.71 5.69
N PHE A 101 -4.94 -10.41 4.63
CA PHE A 101 -5.25 -9.04 4.25
C PHE A 101 -6.05 -8.31 5.34
N GLY A 102 -7.06 -8.95 5.93
CA GLY A 102 -7.86 -8.40 7.01
C GLY A 102 -7.02 -8.06 8.25
N GLY A 103 -6.10 -8.95 8.65
CA GLY A 103 -5.17 -8.67 9.75
C GLY A 103 -4.19 -7.54 9.43
N GLY A 104 -3.69 -7.47 8.20
CA GLY A 104 -2.90 -6.34 7.71
C GLY A 104 -3.67 -5.02 7.75
N TRP A 105 -4.92 -5.02 7.29
CA TRP A 105 -5.78 -3.85 7.30
C TRP A 105 -6.07 -3.35 8.72
N LEU A 106 -6.44 -4.25 9.62
CA LEU A 106 -6.70 -3.93 11.01
C LEU A 106 -5.46 -3.34 11.68
N SER A 107 -4.30 -4.00 11.56
CA SER A 107 -3.06 -3.47 12.14
C SER A 107 -2.66 -2.11 11.56
N ALA A 108 -2.84 -1.90 10.25
CA ALA A 108 -2.58 -0.62 9.60
C ALA A 108 -3.48 0.51 10.09
N SER A 109 -4.74 0.22 10.41
CA SER A 109 -5.67 1.23 10.95
C SER A 109 -5.20 1.84 12.28
N TYR A 110 -4.45 1.09 13.08
CA TYR A 110 -3.85 1.57 14.34
C TYR A 110 -2.40 2.06 14.18
N ALA A 111 -1.76 1.77 13.04
CA ALA A 111 -0.33 2.00 12.82
C ALA A 111 0.03 3.49 12.76
N SER A 112 -0.75 4.32 12.05
CA SER A 112 -0.37 5.74 11.86
C SER A 112 -0.29 6.52 13.17
N GLU A 113 -1.17 6.23 14.13
CA GLU A 113 -1.19 6.95 15.41
C GLU A 113 -0.07 6.52 16.35
N ARG A 114 0.39 5.26 16.24
CA ARG A 114 1.33 4.65 17.19
C ARG A 114 2.74 4.47 16.65
N LEU A 115 2.94 4.41 15.35
CA LEU A 115 4.22 4.04 14.73
C LEU A 115 4.89 5.19 13.98
N ASN A 116 4.23 6.35 13.83
CA ASN A 116 4.87 7.52 13.25
C ASN A 116 5.75 8.22 14.30
N PRO A 117 7.09 8.23 14.15
CA PRO A 117 7.99 8.84 15.15
C PRO A 117 7.77 10.34 15.34
N ARG A 118 7.22 11.03 14.33
CA ARG A 118 6.94 12.47 14.42
C ARG A 118 5.81 12.78 15.40
N ARG A 119 4.87 11.86 15.55
CA ARG A 119 3.76 11.97 16.52
C ARG A 119 4.21 11.66 17.95
N TRP A 120 5.34 10.96 18.14
CA TRP A 120 5.86 10.64 19.47
C TRP A 120 6.41 11.87 20.22
N GLY A 121 6.85 12.90 19.49
CA GLY A 121 7.46 14.10 20.06
C GLY A 121 6.49 15.13 20.64
N GLY A 122 5.17 15.00 20.43
CA GLY A 122 4.16 15.96 20.90
C GLY A 122 3.55 15.65 22.28
N GLY A 123 3.79 14.45 22.82
CA GLY A 123 3.10 13.93 24.01
C GLY A 123 3.96 13.71 25.24
N GLY A 124 5.22 14.14 25.24
CA GLY A 124 6.11 13.82 26.36
C GLY A 124 7.40 14.62 26.40
N VAL A 125 7.32 15.90 26.78
CA VAL A 125 8.12 16.47 27.88
C VAL A 125 7.29 17.59 28.49
N SER A 126 6.50 17.28 29.52
CA SER A 126 6.15 18.27 30.54
C SER A 126 7.42 18.49 31.37
N SER A 127 8.14 19.57 31.08
CA SER A 127 9.13 20.16 31.98
C SER A 127 8.50 21.33 32.72
#